data_AF-A0A662CYD0-F1
#
_entry.id   AF-A0A662CYD0-F1
#
_cell.length_a   1.000
_cell.length_b   1.000
_cell.length_c   1.000
_cell.angle_alpha   90.00
_cell.angle_beta   90.00
_cell.angle_gamma   90.00
#
_symmetry.space_group_name_H-M   'P 1'
#
loop_
_entity.id
_entity.type
_entity.pdbx_description
1 polymer ?
#
loop_
_entity_poly.entity_id
_entity_poly.type
_entity_poly.pdbx_seq_one_letter_code
_entity_poly.pdbx_strand_id
1 'polypeptide(L)'
;MLAKKFALGFGIAIIFPMMIHYGVSTFSPKPKWKDYQIKNYYERYKEANPQEKKQLRAEKNKLENRREKAEKSFQKHLFFVAVPLGIIAIVAGAFLSIQAIGTGLMFGGIFSICDGYANYWYALGDPLKFASMLLAFIVLISIGYKKLDNKT
;
A
#
# COMPACT_ATOMS: atom_id res chain seq x y z
N MET A 1 21.46 -5.52 -26.17
CA MET A 1 21.31 -4.24 -25.41
C MET A 1 19.86 -3.97 -24.99
N LEU A 2 18.87 -4.23 -25.85
CA LEU A 2 17.45 -3.98 -25.57
C LEU A 2 16.88 -4.79 -24.39
N ALA A 3 17.15 -6.10 -24.32
CA ALA A 3 16.69 -6.96 -23.23
C ALA A 3 17.14 -6.48 -21.84
N LYS A 4 18.38 -5.98 -21.72
CA LYS A 4 18.91 -5.42 -20.46
C LYS A 4 18.14 -4.16 -20.02
N LYS A 5 17.73 -3.31 -20.97
CA LYS A 5 16.94 -2.10 -20.69
C LYS A 5 15.53 -2.45 -20.19
N PHE A 6 14.88 -3.45 -20.80
CA PHE A 6 13.58 -3.93 -20.32
C PHE A 6 13.67 -4.59 -18.94
N ALA A 7 14.66 -5.45 -18.73
CA ALA A 7 14.90 -6.09 -17.44
C ALA A 7 15.11 -5.05 -16.33
N LEU A 8 15.91 -4.00 -16.60
CA LEU A 8 16.12 -2.91 -15.66
C LEU A 8 14.83 -2.14 -15.35
N GLY A 9 14.08 -1.73 -16.38
CA GLY A 9 12.84 -1.00 -16.20
C GLY A 9 11.79 -1.80 -15.42
N PHE A 10 11.62 -3.07 -15.75
CA PHE A 10 10.71 -3.97 -15.04
C PHE A 10 11.16 -4.23 -13.60
N GLY A 11 12.47 -4.39 -13.38
CA GLY A 11 13.05 -4.51 -12.05
C GLY A 11 12.72 -3.29 -11.17
N ILE A 12 12.89 -2.08 -11.70
CA ILE A 12 12.51 -0.84 -10.99
C ILE A 12 11.02 -0.82 -10.71
N ALA A 13 10.19 -1.16 -11.70
CA ALA A 13 8.73 -1.14 -11.56
C ALA A 13 8.23 -2.04 -10.43
N ILE A 14 8.89 -3.17 -10.19
CA ILE A 14 8.54 -4.11 -9.11
C ILE A 14 9.20 -3.74 -7.77
N ILE A 15 10.49 -3.43 -7.79
CA ILE A 15 11.25 -3.19 -6.55
C ILE A 15 10.83 -1.89 -5.88
N PHE A 16 10.49 -0.85 -6.65
CA PHE A 16 10.08 0.44 -6.10
C PHE A 16 8.85 0.38 -5.18
N PRO A 17 7.70 -0.20 -5.57
CA PRO A 17 6.56 -0.34 -4.67
C PRO A 17 6.87 -1.23 -3.46
N MET A 18 7.65 -2.32 -3.65
CA MET A 18 8.08 -3.16 -2.53
C MET A 18 8.94 -2.40 -1.53
N MET A 19 9.88 -1.59 -2.02
CA MET A 19 10.75 -0.74 -1.20
C MET A 19 9.91 0.23 -0.36
N ILE A 20 8.88 0.85 -0.94
CA ILE A 20 7.96 1.71 -0.20
C ILE A 20 7.23 0.90 0.88
N HIS A 21 6.64 -0.25 0.52
CA HIS A 21 5.87 -1.08 1.43
C HIS A 21 6.69 -1.51 2.65
N TYR A 22 7.89 -2.06 2.43
CA TYR A 22 8.77 -2.49 3.50
C TYR A 22 9.43 -1.31 4.24
N GLY A 23 9.65 -0.18 3.55
CA GLY A 23 10.06 1.07 4.17
C GLY A 23 9.04 1.54 5.21
N VAL A 24 7.75 1.58 4.85
CA VAL A 24 6.66 1.90 5.79
C VAL A 24 6.59 0.88 6.92
N SER A 25 6.73 -0.42 6.61
CA SER A 25 6.73 -1.50 7.62
C SER A 25 7.84 -1.34 8.67
N THR A 26 8.94 -0.67 8.34
CA THR A 26 10.04 -0.40 9.28
C THR A 26 9.66 0.63 10.34
N PHE A 27 8.88 1.64 9.98
CA PHE A 27 8.47 2.72 10.91
C PHE A 27 7.07 2.53 11.50
N SER A 28 6.20 1.81 10.78
CA SER A 28 4.86 1.44 11.19
C SER A 28 4.73 -0.08 11.00
N PRO A 29 5.04 -0.91 12.00
CA PRO A 29 5.02 -2.35 11.84
C PRO A 29 3.62 -2.87 11.51
N LYS A 30 3.53 -3.75 10.51
CA LYS A 30 2.29 -4.48 10.22
C LYS A 30 1.95 -5.40 11.41
N PRO A 31 0.73 -5.36 11.96
CA PRO A 31 0.36 -6.23 13.08
C PRO A 31 0.43 -7.70 12.66
N LYS A 32 1.15 -8.50 13.44
CA LYS A 32 1.23 -9.95 13.19
C LYS A 32 0.00 -10.62 13.78
N TRP A 33 -0.70 -11.44 13.00
CA TRP A 33 -1.91 -12.12 13.46
C TRP A 33 -1.71 -12.91 14.76
N LYS A 34 -0.54 -13.55 14.91
CA LYS A 34 -0.16 -14.33 16.10
C LYS A 34 -0.18 -13.53 17.41
N ASP A 35 0.07 -12.22 17.36
CA ASP A 35 0.14 -11.36 18.56
C ASP A 35 -1.25 -11.01 19.10
N TYR A 36 -2.31 -11.28 18.33
CA TYR A 36 -3.69 -10.93 18.64
C TYR A 36 -4.57 -12.16 18.84
N GLN A 37 -3.99 -13.26 19.35
CA GLN A 37 -4.68 -14.51 19.58
C GLN A 37 -4.65 -14.94 21.03
N ILE A 38 -5.72 -15.61 21.44
CA ILE A 38 -5.76 -16.32 22.72
C ILE A 38 -5.21 -17.73 22.46
N LYS A 39 -4.10 -18.07 23.11
CA LYS A 39 -3.52 -19.42 23.05
C LYS A 39 -4.56 -20.44 23.52
N ASN A 40 -4.72 -21.53 22.76
CA ASN A 40 -5.66 -22.61 23.03
C ASN A 40 -7.11 -22.13 23.25
N TYR A 41 -7.54 -21.09 22.52
CA TYR A 41 -8.87 -20.48 22.69
C TYR A 41 -10.00 -21.52 22.70
N TYR A 42 -10.01 -22.47 21.76
CA TYR A 42 -11.08 -23.47 21.65
C TYR A 42 -11.14 -24.42 22.85
N GLU A 43 -9.99 -24.88 23.34
CA GLU A 43 -9.90 -25.76 24.53
C GLU A 43 -10.39 -25.01 25.77
N ARG A 44 -9.84 -23.81 26.00
CA ARG A 44 -10.25 -22.93 27.12
C ARG A 44 -11.74 -22.59 27.06
N TYR A 45 -12.28 -22.36 25.87
CA TYR A 45 -13.69 -22.04 25.69
C TYR A 45 -14.61 -23.24 25.95
N LYS A 46 -14.17 -24.47 25.62
CA LYS A 46 -14.94 -25.70 25.82
C LYS A 46 -15.06 -26.04 27.31
N GLU A 47 -13.96 -25.91 28.05
CA GLU A 47 -13.84 -26.26 29.47
C GLU A 47 -14.37 -25.16 30.41
N ALA A 48 -14.47 -23.92 29.92
CA ALA A 48 -14.89 -22.77 30.70
C ALA A 48 -16.36 -22.83 31.18
N ASN A 49 -16.57 -22.30 32.38
CA ASN A 49 -17.91 -22.03 32.90
C ASN A 49 -18.60 -20.86 32.14
N PRO A 50 -19.92 -20.64 32.31
CA PRO A 50 -20.63 -19.59 31.58
C PRO A 50 -20.08 -18.16 31.78
N GLN A 51 -19.53 -17.85 32.96
CA GLN A 51 -18.93 -16.54 33.24
C GLN A 51 -17.57 -16.38 32.53
N GLU A 52 -16.72 -17.40 32.59
CA GLU A 52 -15.42 -17.47 31.90
C GLU A 52 -15.58 -17.43 30.38
N LYS A 53 -16.60 -18.10 29.82
CA LYS A 53 -16.92 -18.01 28.38
C LYS A 53 -17.21 -16.56 27.97
N LYS A 54 -17.92 -15.80 28.81
CA LYS A 54 -18.19 -14.37 28.56
C LYS A 54 -16.91 -13.54 28.60
N GLN A 55 -16.00 -13.84 29.54
CA GLN A 55 -14.70 -13.18 29.63
C GLN A 55 -13.80 -13.48 28.42
N LEU A 56 -13.69 -14.75 28.02
CA LEU A 56 -12.90 -15.17 26.85
C LEU A 56 -13.39 -14.53 25.55
N ARG A 57 -14.71 -14.43 25.36
CA ARG A 57 -15.30 -13.72 24.22
C ARG A 57 -14.96 -12.22 24.26
N ALA A 58 -15.06 -11.59 25.43
CA ALA A 58 -14.73 -10.17 25.59
C ALA A 58 -13.23 -9.91 25.34
N GLU A 59 -12.35 -10.79 25.81
CA GLU A 59 -10.91 -10.74 25.55
C GLU A 59 -10.61 -10.90 24.07
N LYS A 60 -11.24 -11.88 23.40
CA LYS A 60 -11.11 -12.10 21.96
C LYS A 60 -11.53 -10.85 21.17
N ASN A 61 -12.71 -10.30 21.46
CA ASN A 61 -13.21 -9.09 20.80
C ASN A 61 -12.27 -7.91 21.04
N LYS A 62 -11.69 -7.77 22.24
CA LYS A 62 -10.71 -6.72 22.55
C LYS A 62 -9.41 -6.88 21.76
N LEU A 63 -8.94 -8.12 21.56
CA LEU A 63 -7.77 -8.40 20.72
C LEU A 63 -8.04 -8.14 19.24
N GLU A 64 -9.20 -8.56 18.73
CA GLU A 64 -9.63 -8.28 17.35
C GLU A 64 -9.70 -6.77 17.09
N ASN A 65 -10.34 -6.02 17.99
CA ASN A 65 -10.41 -4.56 17.90
C ASN A 65 -9.02 -3.90 17.94
N ARG A 66 -8.09 -4.41 18.75
CA ARG A 66 -6.70 -3.90 18.77
C ARG A 66 -5.98 -4.20 17.45
N ARG A 67 -6.15 -5.41 16.91
CA ARG A 67 -5.58 -5.83 15.62
C ARG A 67 -6.08 -4.94 14.49
N GLU A 68 -7.39 -4.71 14.42
CA GLU A 68 -8.00 -3.87 13.39
C GLU A 68 -7.53 -2.42 13.47
N LYS A 69 -7.38 -1.86 14.68
CA LYS A 69 -6.85 -0.51 14.87
C LYS A 69 -5.39 -0.42 14.40
N ALA A 70 -4.56 -1.39 14.77
CA ALA A 70 -3.16 -1.45 14.35
C ALA A 70 -3.04 -1.60 12.82
N GLU A 71 -3.88 -2.46 12.22
CA GLU A 71 -3.89 -2.70 10.77
C GLU A 71 -4.32 -1.43 10.03
N LYS A 72 -5.40 -0.77 10.47
CA LYS A 72 -5.83 0.51 9.90
C LYS A 72 -4.76 1.58 10.00
N SER A 73 -4.02 1.63 11.12
CA SER A 73 -2.91 2.59 11.28
C SER A 73 -1.79 2.32 10.27
N PHE A 74 -1.38 1.07 10.10
CA PHE A 74 -0.37 0.69 9.12
C PHE A 74 -0.82 1.02 7.69
N GLN A 75 -2.01 0.58 7.30
CA GLN A 75 -2.56 0.82 5.96
C GLN A 75 -2.70 2.31 5.66
N LYS A 76 -3.08 3.11 6.67
CA LYS A 76 -3.10 4.57 6.56
C LYS A 76 -1.72 5.12 6.23
N HIS A 77 -0.69 4.79 7.03
CA HIS A 77 0.67 5.25 6.76
C HIS A 77 1.15 4.81 5.37
N LEU A 78 0.85 3.57 4.98
CA LEU A 78 1.22 3.05 3.66
C LEU A 78 0.58 3.88 2.54
N PHE A 79 -0.71 4.19 2.62
CA PHE A 79 -1.38 5.03 1.64
C PHE A 79 -0.77 6.43 1.53
N PHE A 80 -0.56 7.09 2.67
CA PHE A 80 -0.02 8.46 2.72
C PHE A 80 1.45 8.56 2.30
N VAL A 81 2.17 7.44 2.21
CA VAL A 81 3.55 7.41 1.68
C VAL A 81 3.56 6.95 0.22
N ALA A 82 2.86 5.86 -0.10
CA ALA A 82 2.89 5.23 -1.41
C ALA A 82 2.25 6.08 -2.51
N VAL A 83 1.13 6.77 -2.21
CA VAL A 83 0.46 7.60 -3.22
C VAL A 83 1.31 8.83 -3.60
N PRO A 84 1.80 9.66 -2.65
CA PRO A 84 2.65 10.80 -3.01
C PRO A 84 3.96 10.38 -3.68
N LEU A 85 4.65 9.37 -3.14
CA LEU A 85 5.89 8.88 -3.76
C LEU A 85 5.65 8.28 -5.14
N GLY A 86 4.52 7.61 -5.35
CA GLY A 86 4.14 7.09 -6.65
C GLY A 86 3.88 8.20 -7.67
N ILE A 87 3.19 9.27 -7.29
CA ILE A 87 3.01 10.46 -8.14
C ILE A 87 4.36 11.10 -8.48
N ILE A 88 5.23 11.29 -7.48
CA ILE A 88 6.58 11.85 -7.68
C ILE A 88 7.39 10.97 -8.65
N ALA A 89 7.33 9.64 -8.49
CA ALA A 89 8.01 8.70 -9.37
C ALA A 89 7.48 8.73 -10.80
N ILE A 90 6.16 8.86 -10.99
CA ILE A 90 5.55 9.02 -12.31
C ILE A 90 6.06 10.30 -12.98
N VAL A 91 6.03 11.43 -12.27
CA VAL A 91 6.50 12.72 -12.80
C VAL A 91 8.00 12.62 -13.12
N ALA A 92 8.84 12.21 -12.17
CA ALA A 92 10.28 12.08 -12.37
C ALA A 92 10.59 11.12 -13.53
N GLY A 93 9.95 9.95 -13.55
CA GLY A 93 10.11 8.95 -14.61
C GLY A 93 9.72 9.48 -15.98
N ALA A 94 8.65 10.27 -16.06
CA ALA A 94 8.22 10.90 -17.29
C ALA A 94 9.26 11.88 -17.83
N PHE A 95 9.97 12.65 -16.99
CA PHE A 95 10.94 13.65 -17.46
C PHE A 95 12.36 13.11 -17.71
N LEU A 96 12.71 11.93 -17.20
CA LEU A 96 14.03 11.33 -17.42
C LEU A 96 14.30 10.95 -18.90
N SER A 97 15.53 11.22 -19.35
CA SER A 97 15.99 10.89 -20.71
C SER A 97 16.33 9.41 -20.90
N ILE A 98 16.68 8.71 -19.82
CA ILE A 98 17.06 7.29 -19.85
C ILE A 98 15.79 6.45 -19.88
N GLN A 99 15.42 5.98 -21.08
CA GLN A 99 14.16 5.27 -21.34
C GLN A 99 13.87 4.13 -20.33
N ALA A 100 14.85 3.27 -20.02
CA ALA A 100 14.66 2.16 -19.08
C ALA A 100 14.29 2.62 -17.66
N ILE A 101 14.99 3.64 -17.14
CA ILE A 101 14.78 4.16 -15.79
C ILE A 101 13.48 4.96 -15.74
N GLY A 102 13.24 5.80 -16.76
CA GLY A 102 12.02 6.59 -16.87
C GLY A 102 10.77 5.73 -16.91
N THR A 103 10.72 4.75 -17.82
CA THR A 103 9.61 3.79 -17.91
C THR A 103 9.46 2.96 -16.64
N GLY A 104 10.57 2.51 -16.04
CA GLY A 104 10.54 1.76 -14.78
C GLY A 104 9.96 2.56 -13.61
N LEU A 105 10.34 3.83 -13.46
CA LEU A 105 9.79 4.72 -12.44
C LEU A 105 8.32 5.07 -12.68
N MET A 106 7.90 5.25 -13.94
CA MET A 106 6.49 5.47 -14.27
C MET A 106 5.64 4.26 -13.84
N PHE A 107 6.01 3.05 -14.26
CA PHE A 107 5.28 1.84 -13.84
C PHE A 107 5.39 1.58 -12.33
N GLY A 108 6.57 1.78 -11.75
CA GLY A 108 6.77 1.65 -10.31
C GLY A 108 5.89 2.61 -9.51
N GLY A 109 5.76 3.86 -9.98
CA GLY A 109 4.89 4.84 -9.35
C GLY A 109 3.41 4.46 -9.47
N ILE A 110 2.98 3.97 -10.64
CA ILE A 110 1.61 3.45 -10.84
C ILE A 110 1.35 2.28 -9.88
N PHE A 111 2.25 1.30 -9.81
CA PHE A 111 2.11 0.15 -8.91
C PHE A 111 2.15 0.54 -7.43
N SER A 112 2.91 1.57 -7.06
CA SER A 112 2.93 2.10 -5.69
C SER A 112 1.60 2.73 -5.31
N ILE A 113 1.00 3.50 -6.22
CA ILE A 113 -0.34 4.06 -6.04
C ILE A 113 -1.36 2.92 -5.89
N CYS A 114 -1.29 1.91 -6.76
CA CYS A 114 -2.16 0.72 -6.68
C CYS A 114 -1.99 -0.02 -5.35
N ASP A 115 -0.77 -0.25 -4.88
CA ASP A 115 -0.52 -0.90 -3.58
C ASP A 115 -1.10 -0.08 -2.42
N GLY A 116 -0.91 1.24 -2.43
CA GLY A 116 -1.51 2.14 -1.45
C GLY A 116 -3.04 2.03 -1.39
N TYR A 117 -3.71 2.05 -2.55
CA TYR A 117 -5.16 1.85 -2.60
C TYR A 117 -5.57 0.45 -2.17
N ALA A 118 -4.96 -0.59 -2.73
CA ALA A 118 -5.33 -1.98 -2.44
C ALA A 118 -5.28 -2.30 -0.95
N ASN A 119 -4.32 -1.72 -0.22
CA ASN A 119 -4.17 -1.93 1.22
C ASN A 119 -5.12 -1.07 2.07
N TYR A 120 -5.44 0.17 1.68
CA TYR A 120 -6.21 1.09 2.54
C TYR A 120 -7.63 1.41 2.03
N TRP A 121 -8.05 0.85 0.90
CA TRP A 121 -9.33 1.14 0.23
C TRP A 121 -10.53 1.08 1.18
N TYR A 122 -10.65 0.01 1.95
CA TYR A 122 -11.81 -0.19 2.83
C TYR A 122 -11.90 0.83 3.97
N ALA A 123 -10.76 1.36 4.41
CA ALA A 123 -10.68 2.32 5.52
C ALA A 123 -10.63 3.79 5.05
N LEU A 124 -10.55 4.03 3.74
CA LEU A 124 -10.58 5.37 3.16
C LEU A 124 -12.03 5.89 3.06
N GLY A 125 -12.25 7.17 3.37
CA GLY A 125 -13.52 7.82 3.09
C GLY A 125 -13.70 8.06 1.58
N ASP A 126 -14.92 7.95 1.07
CA ASP A 126 -15.21 8.07 -0.36
C ASP A 126 -14.74 9.39 -1.00
N PRO A 127 -14.85 10.57 -0.34
CA PRO A 127 -14.30 11.80 -0.89
C PRO A 127 -12.78 11.75 -1.11
N LEU A 128 -12.05 11.12 -0.19
CA LEU A 128 -10.59 11.01 -0.30
C LEU A 128 -10.19 10.04 -1.42
N LYS A 129 -10.94 8.94 -1.62
CA LYS A 129 -10.72 8.00 -2.74
C LYS A 129 -10.85 8.74 -4.06
N PHE A 130 -11.95 9.47 -4.22
CA PHE A 130 -12.22 10.21 -5.44
C PHE A 130 -11.17 11.29 -5.70
N ALA A 131 -10.85 12.12 -4.70
CA ALA A 131 -9.88 13.20 -4.84
C ALA A 131 -8.47 12.68 -5.19
N SER A 132 -8.02 11.60 -4.56
CA SER A 132 -6.70 11.04 -4.82
C SER A 132 -6.62 10.35 -6.19
N MET A 133 -7.69 9.67 -6.65
CA MET A 133 -7.75 9.08 -7.99
C MET A 133 -7.82 10.15 -9.07
N LEU A 134 -8.62 11.21 -8.86
CA LEU A 134 -8.71 12.35 -9.76
C LEU A 134 -7.36 13.05 -9.91
N LEU A 135 -6.64 13.26 -8.80
CA LEU A 135 -5.30 13.84 -8.83
C LEU A 135 -4.32 12.99 -9.64
N ALA A 136 -4.27 11.67 -9.38
CA ALA A 136 -3.40 10.76 -10.14
C ALA A 136 -3.75 10.77 -11.64
N PHE A 137 -5.05 10.79 -11.98
CA PHE A 137 -5.53 10.89 -13.34
C PHE A 137 -5.10 12.19 -14.04
N ILE A 138 -5.30 13.34 -13.39
CA ILE A 138 -4.88 14.66 -13.92
C ILE A 138 -3.38 14.69 -14.19
N VAL A 139 -2.56 14.11 -13.30
CA VAL A 139 -1.10 14.01 -13.49
C VAL A 139 -0.77 13.20 -14.74
N LEU A 140 -1.40 12.04 -14.93
CA LEU A 140 -1.18 11.19 -16.10
C LEU A 140 -1.58 11.89 -17.41
N ILE A 141 -2.74 12.55 -17.45
CA ILE A 141 -3.19 13.31 -18.62
C ILE A 141 -2.24 14.48 -18.90
N SER A 142 -1.82 15.20 -17.87
CA SER A 142 -0.89 16.33 -18.00
C SER A 142 0.45 15.89 -18.59
N ILE A 143 0.97 14.73 -18.18
CA ILE A 143 2.20 14.16 -18.72
C ILE A 143 1.99 13.72 -20.17
N GLY A 144 0.88 13.06 -20.47
CA GLY A 144 0.52 12.66 -21.83
C GLY A 144 0.50 13.86 -22.77
N TYR A 145 -0.24 14.91 -22.40
CA TYR A 145 -0.32 16.13 -23.20
C TYR A 145 1.04 16.84 -23.32
N LYS A 146 1.75 17.11 -22.21
CA LYS A 146 3.00 17.90 -22.27
C LYS A 146 4.17 17.19 -22.93
N LYS A 147 4.24 15.85 -22.89
CA LYS A 147 5.43 15.12 -23.35
C LYS A 147 5.20 14.27 -24.59
N LEU A 148 3.98 13.78 -24.83
CA LEU A 148 3.67 13.05 -26.06
C LEU A 148 3.34 14.01 -27.19
N ASP A 149 2.62 15.11 -26.92
CA ASP A 149 2.30 16.12 -27.95
C ASP A 149 3.56 16.85 -28.45
N ASN A 150 4.48 17.20 -27.54
CA ASN A 150 5.76 17.85 -27.87
C ASN A 150 6.77 16.96 -28.63
N LYS A 151 6.43 15.70 -28.93
CA LYS A 151 7.29 14.76 -29.67
C LYS A 151 6.64 14.22 -30.95
N THR A 152 5.42 14.62 -31.25
CA THR A 152 4.77 14.49 -32.57
C THR A 152 4.95 15.78 -33.36
#